data_AF-A0A9W9USU5-F1
#
_entry.id   AF-A0A9W9USU5-F1
#
_cell.length_a   1.000
_cell.length_b   1.000
_cell.length_c   1.000
_cell.angle_alpha   90.00
_cell.angle_beta   90.00
_cell.angle_gamma   90.00
#
_symmetry.space_group_name_H-M   'P 1'
#
loop_
_entity.id
_entity.type
_entity.pdbx_description
1 polymer ?
#
loop_
_entity_poly.entity_id
_entity_poly.type
_entity_poly.pdbx_seq_one_letter_code
_entity_poly.pdbx_strand_id
1 'polypeptide(L)'
;MSESKVTLTRLDAKDPSTTPGKAIDIMQRDGGVIIEGLITSSLARQIQTDLKPHFDGDIPDKSGFFPLTTHRATGLMGISKSCRELACSPLYIAIANSLVSSSHTFWRGDLQETPGDAPTMIGCVTALTKTTKENGATITIPDSHLWGPDRQPLDSEAVHAELEPGDTFIFLGNTYHAGGSNITQDQYRETVGIFLCKPILRPAENQFLKIPLEEARKMSPQVQRLMGYGVCGPGVGFLDYQDPMRVLFDVEDDETINM
;
A
#
# COMPACT_ATOMS: atom_id res chain seq x y z
N MET A 1 -11.95 -36.29 -2.00
CA MET A 1 -10.61 -35.78 -2.35
C MET A 1 -10.44 -34.52 -1.53
N SER A 2 -9.45 -34.42 -0.64
CA SER A 2 -9.28 -33.19 0.15
C SER A 2 -8.83 -32.08 -0.79
N GLU A 3 -9.69 -31.10 -1.02
CA GLU A 3 -9.29 -29.84 -1.63
C GLU A 3 -8.12 -29.30 -0.80
N SER A 4 -6.92 -29.22 -1.37
CA SER A 4 -5.83 -28.50 -0.71
C SER A 4 -6.30 -27.07 -0.58
N LYS A 5 -6.53 -26.60 0.65
CA LYS A 5 -6.83 -25.19 0.91
C LYS A 5 -5.70 -24.38 0.26
N VAL A 6 -6.05 -23.53 -0.70
CA VAL A 6 -5.13 -22.56 -1.25
C VAL A 6 -4.63 -21.72 -0.07
N THR A 7 -3.33 -21.67 0.14
CA THR A 7 -2.70 -20.89 1.21
C THR A 7 -1.86 -19.79 0.59
N LEU A 8 -1.90 -18.60 1.17
CA LEU A 8 -1.04 -17.49 0.74
C LEU A 8 0.42 -17.82 1.00
N THR A 9 1.26 -17.60 -0.02
CA THR A 9 2.71 -17.75 0.12
C THR A 9 3.25 -16.71 1.11
N ARG A 10 4.17 -17.16 1.99
CA ARG A 10 4.81 -16.32 3.01
C ARG A 10 6.31 -16.25 2.78
N LEU A 11 6.89 -15.07 2.99
CA LEU A 11 8.33 -14.82 2.96
C LEU A 11 8.75 -14.11 4.26
N ASP A 12 9.83 -14.55 4.89
CA ASP A 12 10.42 -13.85 6.04
C ASP A 12 11.26 -12.66 5.55
N ALA A 13 10.95 -11.44 6.01
CA ALA A 13 11.69 -10.24 5.65
C ALA A 13 13.18 -10.28 6.05
N LYS A 14 13.55 -11.13 7.02
CA LYS A 14 14.94 -11.31 7.47
C LYS A 14 15.69 -12.39 6.70
N ASP A 15 14.99 -13.23 5.94
CA ASP A 15 15.64 -14.20 5.05
C ASP A 15 16.30 -13.45 3.88
N PRO A 16 17.63 -13.55 3.69
CA PRO A 16 18.31 -12.94 2.54
C PRO A 16 17.77 -13.40 1.17
N SER A 17 17.05 -14.52 1.12
CA SER A 17 16.37 -15.01 -0.10
C SER A 17 15.10 -14.23 -0.44
N THR A 18 14.58 -13.42 0.47
CA THR A 18 13.42 -12.54 0.25
C THR A 18 13.84 -11.32 -0.53
N THR A 19 13.69 -11.40 -1.85
CA THR A 19 14.02 -10.32 -2.78
C THR A 19 12.74 -9.69 -3.36
N PRO A 20 12.80 -8.43 -3.86
CA PRO A 20 11.67 -7.82 -4.55
C PRO A 20 11.19 -8.66 -5.74
N GLY A 21 12.10 -9.22 -6.53
CA GLY A 21 11.77 -10.09 -7.66
C GLY A 21 10.99 -11.34 -7.23
N LYS A 22 11.46 -12.04 -6.19
CA LYS A 22 10.75 -13.21 -5.65
C LYS A 22 9.36 -12.86 -5.14
N ALA A 23 9.21 -11.73 -4.44
CA ALA A 23 7.91 -11.26 -3.97
C ALA A 23 6.98 -10.93 -5.15
N ILE A 24 7.50 -10.27 -6.20
CA ILE A 24 6.75 -9.93 -7.41
C ILE A 24 6.33 -11.18 -8.17
N ASP A 25 7.20 -12.19 -8.33
CA ASP A 25 6.87 -13.45 -8.99
C ASP A 25 5.69 -14.15 -8.30
N ILE A 26 5.69 -14.14 -6.97
CA ILE A 26 4.57 -14.66 -6.16
C ILE A 26 3.33 -13.81 -6.37
N MET A 27 3.44 -12.48 -6.34
CA MET A 27 2.28 -11.59 -6.55
C MET A 27 1.68 -11.74 -7.95
N GLN A 28 2.50 -11.94 -8.99
CA GLN A 28 2.03 -12.19 -10.35
C GLN A 28 1.36 -13.56 -10.51
N ARG A 29 1.81 -14.55 -9.74
CA ARG A 29 1.20 -15.89 -9.71
C ARG A 29 -0.11 -15.88 -8.90
N ASP A 30 -0.05 -15.42 -7.65
CA ASP A 30 -1.10 -15.62 -6.63
C ASP A 30 -1.98 -14.38 -6.40
N GLY A 31 -1.58 -13.21 -6.90
CA GLY A 31 -2.27 -11.93 -6.67
C GLY A 31 -1.83 -11.20 -5.39
N GLY A 32 -1.04 -11.86 -4.53
CA GLY A 32 -0.47 -11.27 -3.32
C GLY A 32 0.49 -12.20 -2.58
N VAL A 33 1.23 -11.64 -1.63
CA VAL A 33 2.23 -12.33 -0.80
C VAL A 33 2.21 -11.79 0.63
N ILE A 34 2.40 -12.66 1.61
CA ILE A 34 2.62 -12.26 3.00
C ILE A 34 4.12 -12.10 3.23
N ILE A 35 4.52 -10.94 3.73
CA ILE A 35 5.86 -10.68 4.23
C ILE A 35 5.84 -10.67 5.75
N GLU A 36 6.44 -11.69 6.36
CA GLU A 36 6.55 -11.82 7.82
C GLU A 36 7.60 -10.84 8.34
N GLY A 37 7.23 -10.08 9.37
CA GLY A 37 8.12 -9.09 9.99
C GLY A 37 8.64 -8.00 9.05
N LEU A 38 7.84 -7.55 8.06
CA LEU A 38 8.21 -6.41 7.18
C LEU A 38 8.61 -5.18 8.00
N ILE A 39 7.90 -4.95 9.12
CA ILE A 39 8.32 -4.05 10.18
C ILE A 39 8.43 -4.82 11.50
N THR A 40 9.15 -4.24 12.46
CA THR A 40 9.24 -4.84 13.79
C THR A 40 7.92 -4.73 14.55
N SER A 41 7.67 -5.67 15.45
CA SER A 41 6.52 -5.60 16.37
C SER A 41 6.55 -4.36 17.27
N SER A 42 7.73 -3.82 17.56
CA SER A 42 7.87 -2.54 18.27
C SER A 42 7.40 -1.35 17.43
N LEU A 43 7.72 -1.31 16.13
CA LEU A 43 7.24 -0.27 15.23
C LEU A 43 5.73 -0.37 15.03
N ALA A 44 5.19 -1.59 14.89
CA ALA A 44 3.75 -1.83 14.82
C ALA A 44 3.03 -1.32 16.09
N ARG A 45 3.58 -1.57 17.28
CA ARG A 45 3.05 -1.02 18.54
C ARG A 45 3.13 0.50 18.61
N GLN A 46 4.19 1.10 18.06
CA GLN A 46 4.29 2.55 17.99
C GLN A 46 3.22 3.14 17.07
N ILE A 47 2.97 2.53 15.89
CA ILE A 47 1.87 2.94 15.01
C ILE A 47 0.53 2.84 15.75
N GLN A 48 0.26 1.74 16.45
CA GLN A 48 -0.95 1.58 17.26
C GLN A 48 -1.09 2.71 18.29
N THR A 49 0.00 3.06 18.98
CA THR A 49 0.01 4.16 19.97
C THR A 49 -0.28 5.50 19.32
N ASP A 50 0.35 5.79 18.17
CA ASP A 50 0.21 7.04 17.44
C ASP A 50 -1.24 7.22 16.91
N LEU A 51 -1.87 6.13 16.47
CA LEU A 51 -3.20 6.16 15.85
C LEU A 51 -4.35 6.04 16.86
N LYS A 52 -4.11 5.54 18.08
CA LYS A 52 -5.15 5.33 19.08
C LYS A 52 -6.04 6.57 19.33
N PRO A 53 -5.50 7.79 19.54
CA PRO A 53 -6.34 8.98 19.73
C PRO A 53 -7.23 9.30 18.52
N HIS A 54 -6.82 8.91 17.32
CA HIS A 54 -7.58 9.12 16.09
C HIS A 54 -8.70 8.10 15.93
N PHE A 55 -8.48 6.84 16.33
CA PHE A 55 -9.55 5.84 16.37
C PHE A 55 -10.59 6.15 17.45
N ASP A 56 -10.14 6.54 18.65
CA ASP A 56 -11.04 6.89 19.76
C ASP A 56 -11.92 8.11 19.44
N GLY A 57 -11.42 9.02 18.57
CA GLY A 57 -12.13 10.21 18.11
C GLY A 57 -12.85 10.07 16.77
N ASP A 58 -12.79 8.91 16.10
CA ASP A 58 -13.45 8.72 14.81
C ASP A 58 -14.97 8.76 14.96
N ILE A 59 -15.64 9.16 13.88
CA ILE A 59 -17.10 9.17 13.80
C ILE A 59 -17.57 8.16 12.74
N PRO A 60 -18.77 7.57 12.89
CA PRO A 60 -19.28 6.63 11.92
C PRO A 60 -19.30 7.19 10.50
N ASP A 61 -19.00 6.33 9.54
CA ASP A 61 -18.99 6.70 8.14
C ASP A 61 -20.38 7.09 7.65
N LYS A 62 -20.53 8.35 7.22
CA LYS A 62 -21.82 8.85 6.71
C LYS A 62 -22.17 8.30 5.33
N SER A 63 -21.17 7.79 4.59
CA SER A 63 -21.41 7.24 3.25
C SER A 63 -21.99 5.82 3.28
N GLY A 64 -21.87 5.12 4.41
CA GLY A 64 -22.26 3.72 4.56
C GLY A 64 -21.29 2.73 3.91
N PHE A 65 -20.13 3.20 3.41
CA PHE A 65 -19.10 2.35 2.84
C PHE A 65 -18.42 1.52 3.93
N PHE A 66 -18.10 2.13 5.08
CA PHE A 66 -17.59 1.40 6.23
C PHE A 66 -18.72 1.04 7.21
N PRO A 67 -18.71 -0.18 7.79
CA PRO A 67 -19.61 -0.54 8.88
C PRO A 67 -19.46 0.41 10.07
N LEU A 68 -20.54 0.57 10.85
CA LEU A 68 -20.56 1.41 12.06
C LEU A 68 -19.55 0.97 13.13
N THR A 69 -19.06 -0.26 13.05
CA THR A 69 -18.08 -0.87 13.96
C THR A 69 -16.64 -0.67 13.52
N THR A 70 -16.39 0.01 12.39
CA THR A 70 -15.05 0.25 11.85
C THR A 70 -14.61 1.68 12.13
N HIS A 71 -13.57 1.84 12.95
CA HIS A 71 -12.91 3.11 13.24
C HIS A 71 -11.73 3.33 12.29
N ARG A 72 -11.47 4.59 11.91
CA ARG A 72 -10.51 4.95 10.86
C ARG A 72 -9.64 6.13 11.29
N ALA A 73 -8.43 6.16 10.75
CA ALA A 73 -7.52 7.31 10.81
C ALA A 73 -7.08 7.68 9.39
N THR A 74 -6.96 8.97 9.13
CA THR A 74 -6.69 9.56 7.79
C THR A 74 -5.52 10.53 7.89
N GLY A 75 -4.73 10.69 6.83
CA GLY A 75 -3.53 11.55 6.83
C GLY A 75 -2.38 10.95 7.63
N LEU A 76 -2.18 9.63 7.53
CA LEU A 76 -1.24 8.88 8.36
C LEU A 76 0.20 9.41 8.29
N MET A 77 0.63 9.92 7.12
CA MET A 77 1.96 10.48 6.93
C MET A 77 2.19 11.75 7.78
N GLY A 78 1.12 12.48 8.14
CA GLY A 78 1.16 13.62 9.04
C GLY A 78 1.08 13.25 10.52
N ILE A 79 0.53 12.08 10.84
CA ILE A 79 0.26 11.64 12.23
C ILE A 79 1.46 10.87 12.81
N SER A 80 1.98 9.88 12.09
CA SER A 80 2.91 8.91 12.65
C SER A 80 4.21 8.85 11.85
N LYS A 81 5.34 9.08 12.53
CA LYS A 81 6.67 8.81 11.95
C LYS A 81 6.81 7.32 11.60
N SER A 82 6.24 6.45 12.43
CA SER A 82 6.29 5.00 12.23
C SER A 82 5.51 4.57 10.98
N CYS A 83 4.38 5.23 10.66
CA CYS A 83 3.71 5.03 9.37
C CYS A 83 4.59 5.43 8.18
N ARG A 84 5.34 6.53 8.29
CA ARG A 84 6.31 6.93 7.24
C ARG A 84 7.42 5.90 7.09
N GLU A 85 7.93 5.33 8.18
CA GLU A 85 8.93 4.27 8.14
C GLU A 85 8.40 2.99 7.46
N LEU A 86 7.15 2.60 7.72
CA LEU A 86 6.49 1.52 6.98
C LEU A 86 6.33 1.85 5.49
N ALA A 87 5.88 3.06 5.15
CA ALA A 87 5.70 3.50 3.77
C ALA A 87 7.00 3.44 2.97
N CYS A 88 8.10 3.80 3.63
CA CYS A 88 9.45 3.84 3.07
C CYS A 88 10.23 2.52 3.26
N SER A 89 9.57 1.42 3.64
CA SER A 89 10.25 0.12 3.78
C SER A 89 10.99 -0.25 2.49
N PRO A 90 12.29 -0.59 2.54
CA PRO A 90 13.09 -0.83 1.33
C PRO A 90 12.50 -1.90 0.41
N LEU A 91 12.00 -3.00 0.96
CA LEU A 91 11.38 -4.07 0.20
C LEU A 91 10.07 -3.59 -0.45
N TYR A 92 9.24 -2.85 0.29
CA TYR A 92 7.96 -2.37 -0.23
C TYR A 92 8.15 -1.33 -1.35
N ILE A 93 9.07 -0.38 -1.16
CA ILE A 93 9.43 0.61 -2.18
C ILE A 93 10.03 -0.05 -3.42
N ALA A 94 10.89 -1.06 -3.26
CA ALA A 94 11.45 -1.77 -4.41
C ALA A 94 10.37 -2.50 -5.23
N ILE A 95 9.39 -3.12 -4.55
CA ILE A 95 8.21 -3.71 -5.21
C ILE A 95 7.38 -2.62 -5.92
N ALA A 96 7.12 -1.49 -5.25
CA ALA A 96 6.36 -0.38 -5.80
C ALA A 96 7.03 0.22 -7.05
N ASN A 97 8.33 0.46 -7.01
CA ASN A 97 9.10 0.98 -8.14
C ASN A 97 9.05 0.03 -9.35
N SER A 98 8.95 -1.28 -9.12
CA SER A 98 8.84 -2.26 -10.22
C SER A 98 7.43 -2.36 -10.78
N LEU A 99 6.39 -2.27 -9.93
CA LEU A 99 5.01 -2.57 -10.33
C LEU A 99 4.17 -1.33 -10.65
N VAL A 100 4.39 -0.22 -9.96
CA VAL A 100 3.53 0.99 -10.04
C VAL A 100 4.34 2.26 -10.31
N SER A 101 5.58 2.15 -10.80
CA SER A 101 6.21 3.29 -11.47
C SER A 101 5.46 3.62 -12.76
N SER A 102 5.50 4.89 -13.18
CA SER A 102 5.00 5.20 -14.51
C SER A 102 6.06 4.86 -15.53
N SER A 103 5.63 4.07 -16.49
CA SER A 103 6.38 3.72 -17.65
C SER A 103 5.46 4.16 -18.79
N HIS A 104 5.82 5.25 -19.47
CA HIS A 104 4.98 5.82 -20.53
C HIS A 104 5.33 5.18 -21.87
N THR A 105 4.34 5.07 -22.75
CA THR A 105 4.66 4.89 -24.17
C THR A 105 5.13 6.21 -24.72
N PHE A 106 6.38 6.28 -25.15
CA PHE A 106 6.93 7.49 -25.75
C PHE A 106 7.71 7.17 -27.01
N TRP A 107 7.88 8.21 -27.82
CA TRP A 107 8.63 8.16 -29.06
C TRP A 107 10.04 8.65 -28.81
N ARG A 108 11.05 7.85 -29.20
CA ARG A 108 12.45 8.26 -29.29
C ARG A 108 12.85 8.23 -30.76
N GLY A 109 12.67 9.37 -31.46
CA GLY A 109 12.72 9.40 -32.92
C GLY A 109 11.58 8.57 -33.51
N ASP A 110 11.91 7.62 -34.39
CA ASP A 110 10.93 6.71 -35.00
C ASP A 110 10.66 5.44 -34.15
N LEU A 111 11.34 5.29 -33.00
CA LEU A 111 11.18 4.14 -32.11
C LEU A 111 10.06 4.41 -31.10
N GLN A 112 9.01 3.58 -31.15
CA GLN A 112 7.96 3.55 -30.13
C GLN A 112 8.33 2.52 -29.05
N GLU A 113 8.46 2.97 -27.81
CA GLU A 113 8.66 2.09 -26.66
C GLU A 113 7.41 2.12 -25.79
N THR A 114 6.77 0.97 -25.56
CA THR A 114 5.64 0.80 -24.64
C THR A 114 6.04 -0.14 -23.52
N PRO A 115 6.13 0.34 -22.28
CA PRO A 115 6.24 -0.56 -21.14
C PRO A 115 4.85 -1.14 -20.80
N GLY A 116 4.83 -2.44 -20.48
CA GLY A 116 3.63 -3.30 -20.52
C GLY A 116 2.58 -3.07 -19.42
N ASP A 117 1.65 -4.04 -19.30
CA ASP A 117 0.45 -4.06 -18.42
C ASP A 117 0.77 -4.13 -16.90
N ALA A 118 1.61 -3.22 -16.42
CA ALA A 118 1.90 -3.10 -15.00
C ALA A 118 0.64 -2.65 -14.23
N PRO A 119 0.39 -3.19 -13.02
CA PRO A 119 -0.80 -2.88 -12.23
C PRO A 119 -0.91 -1.38 -11.95
N THR A 120 -2.13 -0.86 -11.81
CA THR A 120 -2.37 0.56 -11.52
C THR A 120 -2.08 0.93 -10.07
N MET A 121 -2.17 -0.05 -9.17
CA MET A 121 -2.03 0.09 -7.73
C MET A 121 -1.53 -1.21 -7.11
N ILE A 122 -0.84 -1.09 -5.98
CA ILE A 122 -0.60 -2.17 -5.03
C ILE A 122 -1.14 -1.79 -3.65
N GLY A 123 -1.70 -2.78 -2.97
CA GLY A 123 -2.13 -2.68 -1.58
C GLY A 123 -1.09 -3.26 -0.64
N CYS A 124 -0.98 -2.67 0.54
CA CYS A 124 -0.14 -3.14 1.64
C CYS A 124 -0.93 -2.95 2.93
N VAL A 125 -1.29 -4.08 3.58
CA VAL A 125 -2.01 -4.11 4.85
C VAL A 125 -1.12 -4.78 5.89
N THR A 126 -0.71 -3.99 6.89
CA THR A 126 0.17 -4.43 7.97
C THR A 126 -0.63 -4.60 9.27
N ALA A 127 -0.40 -5.72 9.95
CA ALA A 127 -1.04 -6.02 11.22
C ALA A 127 -0.43 -5.21 12.37
N LEU A 128 -1.26 -4.54 13.16
CA LEU A 128 -0.86 -3.88 14.42
C LEU A 128 -1.22 -4.76 15.64
N THR A 129 -2.32 -5.48 15.54
CA THR A 129 -2.68 -6.61 16.40
C THR A 129 -2.63 -7.90 15.60
N LYS A 130 -2.57 -9.06 16.28
CA LYS A 130 -2.72 -10.35 15.61
C LYS A 130 -4.06 -10.37 14.86
N THR A 131 -4.02 -10.76 13.59
CA THR A 131 -5.21 -10.92 12.76
C THR A 131 -5.42 -12.41 12.49
N THR A 132 -6.64 -12.88 12.74
CA THR A 132 -7.07 -14.25 12.51
C THR A 132 -8.32 -14.26 11.66
N LYS A 133 -8.69 -15.42 11.13
CA LYS A 133 -9.97 -15.58 10.42
C LYS A 133 -11.15 -15.06 11.25
N GLU A 134 -11.20 -15.40 12.53
CA GLU A 134 -12.31 -15.09 13.44
C GLU A 134 -12.40 -13.61 13.80
N ASN A 135 -11.25 -12.92 13.91
CA ASN A 135 -11.23 -11.50 14.25
C ASN A 135 -11.20 -10.57 13.02
N GLY A 136 -11.40 -11.13 11.83
CA GLY A 136 -11.63 -10.36 10.61
C GLY A 136 -10.37 -10.05 9.80
N ALA A 137 -9.40 -10.96 9.77
CA ALA A 137 -8.27 -10.90 8.82
C ALA A 137 -8.72 -10.53 7.41
N THR A 138 -7.87 -9.81 6.66
CA THR A 138 -8.17 -9.45 5.27
C THR A 138 -8.46 -10.72 4.48
N ILE A 139 -9.55 -10.71 3.73
CA ILE A 139 -9.94 -11.79 2.85
C ILE A 139 -9.43 -11.46 1.45
N THR A 140 -8.91 -12.45 0.74
CA THR A 140 -8.48 -12.33 -0.65
C THR A 140 -8.86 -13.57 -1.43
N ILE A 141 -8.97 -13.47 -2.75
CA ILE A 141 -9.12 -14.64 -3.62
C ILE A 141 -7.87 -14.73 -4.50
N PRO A 142 -7.01 -15.74 -4.26
CA PRO A 142 -5.83 -15.93 -5.09
C PRO A 142 -6.18 -16.13 -6.57
N ASP A 143 -5.24 -15.77 -7.44
CA ASP A 143 -5.33 -15.85 -8.91
C ASP A 143 -6.38 -14.91 -9.54
N SER A 144 -7.14 -14.18 -8.72
CA SER A 144 -8.28 -13.41 -9.22
C SER A 144 -7.92 -12.15 -10.00
N HIS A 145 -6.70 -11.67 -9.86
CA HIS A 145 -6.11 -10.63 -10.70
C HIS A 145 -5.94 -11.05 -12.17
N LEU A 146 -5.99 -12.36 -12.46
CA LEU A 146 -5.94 -12.91 -13.82
C LEU A 146 -7.31 -13.03 -14.47
N TRP A 147 -8.39 -12.75 -13.74
CA TRP A 147 -9.75 -12.92 -14.24
C TRP A 147 -10.17 -11.76 -15.14
N GLY A 148 -11.01 -12.06 -16.13
CA GLY A 148 -11.73 -11.04 -16.89
C GLY A 148 -12.84 -10.38 -16.07
N PRO A 149 -13.41 -9.26 -16.56
CA PRO A 149 -14.36 -8.44 -15.80
C PRO A 149 -15.70 -9.13 -15.49
N ASP A 150 -16.05 -10.20 -16.21
CA ASP A 150 -17.35 -10.86 -16.11
C ASP A 150 -17.43 -11.94 -15.01
N ARG A 151 -16.27 -12.37 -14.47
CA ARG A 151 -16.25 -13.43 -13.45
C ARG A 151 -16.50 -12.86 -12.07
N GLN A 152 -17.47 -13.45 -11.39
CA GLN A 152 -17.81 -13.11 -10.01
C GLN A 152 -17.00 -13.96 -9.02
N PRO A 153 -16.59 -13.37 -7.88
CA PRO A 153 -15.94 -14.10 -6.79
C PRO A 153 -16.95 -14.97 -6.02
N LEU A 154 -16.50 -16.12 -5.50
CA LEU A 154 -17.26 -16.96 -4.57
C LEU A 154 -16.60 -17.02 -3.19
N ASP A 155 -17.40 -17.04 -2.13
CA ASP A 155 -16.90 -17.12 -0.75
C ASP A 155 -16.02 -18.36 -0.48
N SER A 156 -16.29 -19.47 -1.18
CA SER A 156 -15.50 -20.71 -1.07
C SER A 156 -14.08 -20.59 -1.62
N GLU A 157 -13.81 -19.58 -2.45
CA GLU A 157 -12.50 -19.30 -3.04
C GLU A 157 -11.66 -18.36 -2.14
N ALA A 158 -12.31 -17.79 -1.11
CA ALA A 158 -11.75 -16.75 -0.30
C ALA A 158 -10.85 -17.32 0.81
N VAL A 159 -9.64 -16.78 0.91
CA VAL A 159 -8.64 -17.14 1.92
C VAL A 159 -8.39 -15.94 2.84
N HIS A 160 -8.06 -16.23 4.10
CA HIS A 160 -7.82 -15.19 5.11
C HIS A 160 -6.31 -14.98 5.26
N ALA A 161 -5.85 -13.73 5.12
CA ALA A 161 -4.48 -13.33 5.39
C ALA A 161 -4.30 -13.14 6.90
N GLU A 162 -4.07 -14.23 7.63
CA GLU A 162 -3.76 -14.21 9.06
C GLU A 162 -2.31 -13.75 9.28
N LEU A 163 -2.12 -12.79 10.18
CA LEU A 163 -0.89 -12.02 10.32
C LEU A 163 -0.57 -11.79 11.81
N GLU A 164 0.70 -11.87 12.19
CA GLU A 164 1.20 -11.39 13.48
C GLU A 164 1.56 -9.89 13.40
N PRO A 165 1.62 -9.14 14.53
CA PRO A 165 2.00 -7.74 14.51
C PRO A 165 3.34 -7.47 13.82
N GLY A 166 3.30 -6.65 12.76
CA GLY A 166 4.44 -6.34 11.88
C GLY A 166 4.49 -7.15 10.58
N ASP A 167 3.75 -8.26 10.49
CA ASP A 167 3.54 -8.96 9.23
C ASP A 167 2.65 -8.12 8.31
N THR A 168 2.88 -8.27 7.01
CA THR A 168 2.21 -7.46 5.98
C THR A 168 1.74 -8.32 4.83
N PHE A 169 0.49 -8.14 4.42
CA PHE A 169 -0.01 -8.68 3.16
C PHE A 169 0.10 -7.62 2.06
N ILE A 170 0.89 -7.91 1.03
CA ILE A 170 1.09 -7.05 -0.16
C ILE A 170 0.39 -7.71 -1.34
N PHE A 171 -0.45 -6.97 -2.06
CA PHE A 171 -1.28 -7.53 -3.14
C PHE A 171 -1.48 -6.56 -4.29
N LEU A 172 -1.80 -7.10 -5.47
CA LEU A 172 -2.11 -6.32 -6.66
C LEU A 172 -3.48 -5.67 -6.54
N GLY A 173 -3.63 -4.43 -7.04
CA GLY A 173 -4.88 -3.67 -6.92
C GLY A 173 -6.09 -4.27 -7.65
N ASN A 174 -5.87 -5.21 -8.58
CA ASN A 174 -6.91 -5.95 -9.28
C ASN A 174 -7.20 -7.35 -8.68
N THR A 175 -6.55 -7.73 -7.57
CA THR A 175 -6.90 -8.95 -6.81
C THR A 175 -8.17 -8.69 -6.00
N TYR A 176 -9.17 -9.56 -6.10
CA TYR A 176 -10.36 -9.48 -5.25
C TYR A 176 -9.98 -9.63 -3.78
N HIS A 177 -10.40 -8.68 -2.95
CA HIS A 177 -10.14 -8.66 -1.52
C HIS A 177 -11.24 -7.92 -0.77
N ALA A 178 -11.35 -8.18 0.53
CA ALA A 178 -12.30 -7.53 1.43
C ALA A 178 -11.77 -7.50 2.87
N GLY A 179 -12.33 -6.63 3.72
CA GLY A 179 -12.17 -6.75 5.16
C GLY A 179 -12.97 -7.96 5.68
N GLY A 180 -12.35 -8.82 6.49
CA GLY A 180 -13.04 -9.93 7.13
C GLY A 180 -13.99 -9.46 8.24
N SER A 181 -15.07 -10.22 8.45
CA SER A 181 -15.98 -9.98 9.57
C SER A 181 -15.32 -10.37 10.89
N ASN A 182 -15.26 -9.44 11.83
CA ASN A 182 -14.86 -9.75 13.20
C ASN A 182 -16.06 -10.32 13.96
N ILE A 183 -16.02 -11.61 14.26
CA ILE A 183 -17.09 -12.33 15.00
C ILE A 183 -16.72 -12.61 16.46
N THR A 184 -15.52 -12.18 16.88
CA THR A 184 -15.09 -12.27 18.28
C THR A 184 -15.86 -11.28 19.14
N GLN A 185 -15.91 -11.53 20.46
CA GLN A 185 -16.67 -10.69 21.39
C GLN A 185 -15.82 -9.62 22.08
N ASP A 186 -14.51 -9.82 22.14
CA ASP A 186 -13.60 -9.10 23.02
C ASP A 186 -12.30 -8.64 22.32
N GLN A 187 -12.20 -8.77 20.99
CA GLN A 187 -10.99 -8.37 20.25
C GLN A 187 -11.28 -7.24 19.26
N TYR A 188 -10.36 -6.29 19.21
CA TYR A 188 -10.24 -5.33 18.13
C TYR A 188 -9.12 -5.79 17.19
N ARG A 189 -9.40 -5.76 15.88
CA ARG A 189 -8.41 -6.03 14.84
C ARG A 189 -7.95 -4.70 14.26
N GLU A 190 -6.74 -4.31 14.63
CA GLU A 190 -6.13 -3.07 14.17
C GLU A 190 -5.09 -3.35 13.09
N THR A 191 -5.22 -2.64 11.97
CA THR A 191 -4.32 -2.73 10.83
C THR A 191 -4.06 -1.36 10.25
N VAL A 192 -2.92 -1.19 9.62
CA VAL A 192 -2.62 0.01 8.82
C VAL A 192 -2.52 -0.37 7.34
N GLY A 193 -3.15 0.44 6.49
CA GLY A 193 -3.08 0.29 5.03
C GLY A 193 -2.26 1.42 4.41
N ILE A 194 -1.24 1.09 3.62
CA ILE A 194 -0.47 2.09 2.84
C ILE A 194 -0.50 1.68 1.38
N PHE A 195 -1.42 2.24 0.59
CA PHE A 195 -1.59 1.83 -0.81
C PHE A 195 -0.85 2.80 -1.73
N LEU A 196 -0.18 2.25 -2.74
CA LEU A 196 0.60 3.02 -3.71
C LEU A 196 0.01 2.81 -5.11
N CYS A 197 -0.08 3.88 -5.89
CA CYS A 197 -0.58 3.86 -7.26
C CYS A 197 0.41 4.48 -8.22
N LYS A 198 0.19 4.26 -9.53
CA LYS A 198 0.95 4.97 -10.57
C LYS A 198 0.87 6.48 -10.33
N PRO A 199 1.98 7.22 -10.48
CA PRO A 199 2.02 8.65 -10.16
C PRO A 199 1.21 9.54 -11.13
N ILE A 200 0.70 8.97 -12.24
CA ILE A 200 -0.26 9.62 -13.15
C ILE A 200 -1.71 9.52 -12.67
N LEU A 201 -1.96 8.76 -11.60
CA LEU A 201 -3.29 8.58 -11.03
C LEU A 201 -3.46 9.45 -9.80
N ARG A 202 -4.71 9.85 -9.54
CA ARG A 202 -5.06 10.56 -8.31
C ARG A 202 -5.04 9.57 -7.13
N PRO A 203 -4.31 9.88 -6.03
CA PRO A 203 -4.38 9.09 -4.81
C PRO A 203 -5.78 9.10 -4.20
N ALA A 204 -6.16 8.00 -3.53
CA ALA A 204 -7.46 7.88 -2.86
C ALA A 204 -7.63 8.93 -1.75
N GLU A 205 -6.58 9.22 -0.99
CA GLU A 205 -6.51 10.32 -0.03
C GLU A 205 -5.60 11.43 -0.55
N ASN A 206 -6.09 12.67 -0.55
CA ASN A 206 -5.31 13.81 -1.01
C ASN A 206 -4.32 14.27 0.08
N GLN A 207 -3.10 13.73 0.06
CA GLN A 207 -2.06 14.02 1.06
C GLN A 207 -1.66 15.50 1.08
N PHE A 208 -1.54 16.14 -0.09
CA PHE A 208 -1.13 17.55 -0.20
C PHE A 208 -2.10 18.52 0.48
N LEU A 209 -3.40 18.21 0.45
CA LEU A 209 -4.42 19.02 1.12
C LEU A 209 -4.58 18.65 2.59
N LYS A 210 -4.34 17.37 2.93
CA LYS A 210 -4.51 16.85 4.28
C LYS A 210 -3.37 17.26 5.21
N ILE A 211 -2.16 17.35 4.69
CA ILE A 211 -0.93 17.61 5.46
C ILE A 211 -0.45 19.02 5.14
N PRO A 212 -0.42 19.93 6.13
CA PRO A 212 0.08 21.27 5.91
C PRO A 212 1.51 21.28 5.35
N LEU A 213 1.79 22.20 4.43
CA LEU A 213 3.08 22.24 3.71
C LEU A 213 4.27 22.41 4.68
N GLU A 214 4.09 23.17 5.76
CA GLU A 214 5.09 23.35 6.81
C GLU A 214 5.47 22.05 7.54
N GLU A 215 4.54 21.10 7.65
CA GLU A 215 4.83 19.77 8.20
C GLU A 215 5.47 18.87 7.14
N ALA A 216 4.99 18.93 5.90
CA ALA A 216 5.60 18.20 4.78
C ALA A 216 7.08 18.55 4.57
N ARG A 217 7.46 19.82 4.78
CA ARG A 217 8.86 20.30 4.70
C ARG A 217 9.81 19.62 5.68
N LYS A 218 9.30 19.09 6.79
CA LYS A 218 10.11 18.41 7.82
C LYS A 218 10.31 16.92 7.52
N MET A 219 9.62 16.39 6.51
CA MET A 219 9.71 14.99 6.13
C MET A 219 10.87 14.75 5.17
N SER A 220 11.29 13.49 5.00
CA SER A 220 12.34 13.15 4.04
C SER A 220 11.86 13.36 2.60
N PRO A 221 12.78 13.59 1.65
CA PRO A 221 12.45 13.70 0.23
C PRO A 221 11.61 12.53 -0.30
N GLN A 222 11.91 11.30 0.12
CA GLN A 222 11.14 10.13 -0.28
C GLN A 222 9.68 10.20 0.20
N VAL A 223 9.42 10.63 1.43
CA VAL A 223 8.04 10.79 1.93
C VAL A 223 7.33 11.93 1.20
N GLN A 224 8.02 13.03 0.90
CA GLN A 224 7.48 14.12 0.09
C GLN A 224 7.05 13.61 -1.29
N ARG A 225 7.89 12.81 -1.96
CA ARG A 225 7.55 12.16 -3.25
C ARG A 225 6.40 11.16 -3.14
N LEU A 226 6.34 10.36 -2.07
CA LEU A 226 5.19 9.45 -1.82
C LEU A 226 3.88 10.19 -1.57
N MET A 227 3.93 11.38 -0.96
CA MET A 227 2.78 12.27 -0.85
C MET A 227 2.42 12.93 -2.19
N GLY A 228 3.32 12.85 -3.17
CA GLY A 228 3.15 13.19 -4.58
C GLY A 228 3.87 14.47 -5.03
N TYR A 229 4.77 15.05 -4.23
CA TYR A 229 5.45 16.32 -4.53
C TYR A 229 6.54 16.23 -5.62
N GLY A 230 6.69 15.09 -6.28
CA GLY A 230 7.63 14.91 -7.39
C GLY A 230 6.92 14.91 -8.75
N VAL A 231 7.67 15.26 -9.79
CA VAL A 231 7.19 15.14 -11.16
C VAL A 231 7.24 13.67 -11.59
N CYS A 232 6.18 13.22 -12.25
CA CYS A 232 6.22 12.04 -13.10
C CYS A 232 6.44 12.47 -14.55
N GLY A 233 7.63 12.17 -15.08
CA GLY A 233 7.95 12.44 -16.48
C GLY A 233 6.96 11.72 -17.44
N PRO A 234 6.59 12.35 -18.58
CA PRO A 234 7.20 13.56 -19.14
C PRO A 234 6.57 14.90 -18.69
N GLY A 235 5.60 14.95 -17.77
CA GLY A 235 5.00 16.25 -17.43
C GLY A 235 3.79 16.23 -16.50
N VAL A 236 3.69 15.26 -15.59
CA VAL A 236 2.61 15.23 -14.59
C VAL A 236 3.16 15.65 -13.23
N GLY A 237 2.46 16.52 -12.52
CA GLY A 237 2.82 16.92 -11.15
C GLY A 237 3.76 18.13 -11.03
N PHE A 238 4.02 18.86 -12.10
CA PHE A 238 4.85 20.08 -12.03
C PHE A 238 4.13 21.23 -11.32
N LEU A 239 4.92 22.16 -10.78
CA LEU A 239 4.48 23.47 -10.27
C LEU A 239 5.21 24.55 -11.06
N ASP A 240 4.48 25.41 -11.77
CA ASP A 240 5.04 26.50 -12.60
C ASP A 240 6.16 26.03 -13.56
N TYR A 241 5.92 24.92 -14.26
CA TYR A 241 6.90 24.23 -15.12
C TYR A 241 8.22 23.88 -14.42
N GLN A 242 8.17 23.59 -13.11
CA GLN A 242 9.30 23.14 -12.32
C GLN A 242 8.91 21.93 -11.47
N ASP A 243 9.91 21.18 -11.02
CA ASP A 243 9.70 20.10 -10.05
C ASP A 243 9.35 20.70 -8.67
N PRO A 244 8.19 20.34 -8.06
CA PRO A 244 7.84 20.85 -6.74
C PRO A 244 8.87 20.49 -5.66
N MET A 245 9.66 19.42 -5.84
CA MET A 245 10.78 19.10 -4.96
C MET A 245 11.78 20.26 -4.87
N ARG A 246 12.09 20.90 -6.00
CA ARG A 246 13.00 22.06 -6.05
C ARG A 246 12.35 23.30 -5.42
N VAL A 247 11.17 23.68 -5.90
CA VAL A 247 10.56 24.99 -5.54
C VAL A 247 9.93 25.00 -4.15
N LEU A 248 9.43 23.87 -3.67
CA LEU A 248 8.79 23.77 -2.36
C LEU A 248 9.72 23.21 -1.29
N PHE A 249 10.72 22.40 -1.60
CA PHE A 249 11.50 21.70 -0.57
C PHE A 249 13.02 21.96 -0.62
N ASP A 250 13.50 22.73 -1.62
CA ASP A 250 14.94 22.96 -1.83
C ASP A 250 15.71 21.63 -2.01
N VAL A 251 15.06 20.65 -2.65
CA VAL A 251 15.61 19.32 -2.91
C VAL A 251 16.04 19.20 -4.38
N GLU A 252 17.33 18.99 -4.58
CA GLU A 252 17.94 18.70 -5.87
C GLU A 252 18.81 17.44 -5.74
N ASP A 253 18.25 16.29 -6.13
CA ASP A 253 18.89 14.97 -6.11
C ASP A 253 18.68 14.25 -7.45
N ASP A 254 19.14 13.00 -7.57
CA ASP A 254 19.06 12.21 -8.81
C ASP A 254 17.63 11.91 -9.29
N GLU A 255 16.61 12.13 -8.43
CA GLU A 255 15.19 11.96 -8.77
C GLU A 255 14.50 13.28 -9.15
N THR A 256 15.15 14.43 -8.98
CA THR A 256 14.58 15.74 -9.35
C THR A 256 14.60 15.94 -10.87
N ILE A 257 13.45 16.31 -11.45
CA ILE A 257 13.30 16.48 -12.91
C ILE A 257 13.56 17.93 -13.33
N ASN A 258 14.33 18.08 -14.41
CA ASN A 258 14.49 19.36 -15.12
C ASN A 258 13.40 19.45 -16.20
N MET A 259 12.49 20.40 -16.01
CA MET A 259 11.33 20.69 -16.87
C MET A 259 11.62 21.86 -17.81
#